data_AF-A0AB34H5H6-F1
#
_entry.id   AF-A0AB34H5H6-F1
#
_cell.length_a   1.000
_cell.length_b   1.000
_cell.length_c   1.000
_cell.angle_alpha   90.00
_cell.angle_beta   90.00
_cell.angle_gamma   90.00
#
_symmetry.space_group_name_H-M   'P 1'
#
loop_
_entity.id
_entity.type
_entity.pdbx_description
1 polymer ?
#
loop_
_entity_poly.entity_id
_entity_poly.type
_entity_poly.pdbx_seq_one_letter_code
_entity_poly.pdbx_strand_id
1 'polypeptide(L)'
;MAAKLELAKFLQETIAETARRNGAQLGDASTQFSAYIKQVQTGHKPSTKEIVRFSKLFEDELTLEHLDRSQLVALCKLLELQSFGTNNLLRFQLLMKLKSIKADDEVRAELQL
;
A
#
# COMPACT_ATOMS: atom_id res chain seq x y z
N MET A 1 5.66 -19.45 3.23
CA MET A 1 5.75 -18.34 4.21
C MET A 1 6.80 -17.28 3.83
N ALA A 2 7.81 -17.59 3.01
CA ALA A 2 8.81 -16.60 2.53
C ALA A 2 8.19 -15.41 1.78
N ALA A 3 7.20 -15.65 0.91
CA ALA A 3 6.54 -14.58 0.14
C ALA A 3 5.84 -13.52 1.01
N LYS A 4 5.29 -13.89 2.17
CA LYS A 4 4.67 -12.92 3.11
C LYS A 4 5.72 -12.07 3.83
N LEU A 5 6.89 -12.64 4.14
CA LEU A 5 7.96 -11.92 4.82
C LEU A 5 8.70 -10.98 3.86
N GLU A 6 8.94 -11.43 2.62
CA GLU A 6 9.46 -10.57 1.56
C GLU A 6 8.49 -9.45 1.21
N LEU A 7 7.19 -9.75 1.11
CA LEU A 7 6.15 -8.74 0.92
C LEU A 7 6.07 -7.76 2.08
N ALA A 8 6.21 -8.20 3.33
CA ALA A 8 6.21 -7.30 4.49
C ALA A 8 7.43 -6.37 4.50
N LYS A 9 8.63 -6.90 4.21
CA LYS A 9 9.84 -6.07 4.02
C LYS A 9 9.69 -5.12 2.84
N PHE A 10 9.13 -5.60 1.75
CA PHE A 10 8.88 -4.83 0.54
C PHE A 10 7.88 -3.69 0.79
N LEU A 11 6.76 -3.96 1.48
CA LEU A 11 5.81 -2.92 1.91
C LEU A 11 6.50 -1.92 2.84
N GLN A 12 7.33 -2.37 3.78
CA GLN A 12 8.11 -1.48 4.64
C GLN A 12 9.06 -0.56 3.85
N GLU A 13 9.74 -1.09 2.83
CA GLU A 13 10.64 -0.33 1.95
C GLU A 13 9.88 0.66 1.06
N THR A 14 8.77 0.25 0.45
CA THR A 14 7.88 1.13 -0.32
C THR A 14 7.34 2.26 0.53
N ILE A 15 6.84 1.93 1.71
CA ILE A 15 6.29 2.90 2.66
C ILE A 15 7.36 3.94 3.03
N ALA A 16 8.61 3.52 3.27
CA ALA A 16 9.72 4.43 3.54
C ALA A 16 10.07 5.32 2.33
N GLU A 17 10.03 4.78 1.11
CA GLU A 17 10.31 5.53 -0.11
C GLU A 17 9.20 6.54 -0.45
N THR A 18 7.95 6.13 -0.33
CA THR A 18 6.77 6.99 -0.46
C THR A 18 6.75 8.08 0.62
N ALA A 19 7.13 7.77 1.87
CA ALA A 19 7.30 8.75 2.95
C ALA A 19 8.30 9.84 2.58
N ARG A 20 9.47 9.44 2.06
CA ARG A 20 10.54 10.36 1.67
C ARG A 20 10.10 11.30 0.55
N ARG A 21 9.33 10.81 -0.42
CA ARG A 21 8.93 11.58 -1.61
C ARG A 21 7.66 12.40 -1.41
N ASN A 22 6.64 11.86 -0.73
CA ASN A 22 5.44 12.61 -0.34
C ASN A 22 5.70 13.57 0.83
N GLY A 23 6.85 13.44 1.50
CA GLY A 23 7.23 14.31 2.60
C GLY A 23 7.25 15.80 2.27
N ALA A 24 7.45 16.16 1.00
CA ALA A 24 7.39 17.54 0.53
C ALA A 24 5.96 18.12 0.50
N GLN A 25 4.91 17.28 0.34
CA GLN A 25 3.51 17.73 0.34
C GLN A 25 2.85 17.67 1.73
N LEU A 26 3.44 16.97 2.71
CA LEU A 26 2.76 16.56 3.95
C LEU A 26 3.20 17.30 5.24
N GLY A 27 4.23 18.15 5.19
CA GLY A 27 4.70 18.89 6.37
C GLY A 27 4.97 17.99 7.59
N ASP A 28 4.35 18.30 8.74
CA ASP A 28 4.53 17.57 10.01
C ASP A 28 4.13 16.08 9.94
N ALA A 29 3.18 15.73 9.06
CA ALA A 29 2.74 14.34 8.89
C ALA A 29 3.86 13.43 8.31
N SER A 30 4.76 13.99 7.50
CA SER A 30 5.93 13.29 6.96
C SER A 30 6.90 12.85 8.06
N THR A 31 7.17 13.75 9.00
CA THR A 31 8.09 13.52 10.12
C THR A 31 7.52 12.45 11.05
N GLN A 32 6.23 12.55 11.38
CA GLN A 32 5.53 11.55 12.20
C GLN A 32 5.49 10.19 11.52
N PHE A 33 5.28 10.16 10.21
CA PHE A 33 5.27 8.92 9.45
C PHE A 33 6.65 8.27 9.38
N SER A 34 7.71 9.05 9.13
CA SER A 34 9.10 8.57 9.15
C SER A 34 9.50 7.99 10.51
N ALA A 35 9.09 8.62 11.60
CA ALA A 35 9.30 8.11 12.95
C ALA A 35 8.52 6.80 13.19
N TYR A 36 7.28 6.74 12.73
CA TYR A 36 6.44 5.54 12.82
C TYR A 36 7.05 4.35 12.05
N ILE A 37 7.62 4.57 10.86
CA ILE A 37 8.28 3.49 10.11
C ILE A 37 9.52 2.97 10.83
N LYS A 38 10.33 3.86 11.42
CA LYS A 38 11.45 3.43 12.26
C LYS A 38 10.99 2.58 13.45
N GLN A 39 9.90 2.96 14.11
CA GLN A 39 9.35 2.17 15.22
C GLN A 39 8.90 0.78 14.75
N VAL A 40 8.19 0.68 13.63
CA VAL A 40 7.76 -0.60 13.04
C VAL A 40 8.97 -1.47 12.67
N GLN A 41 10.04 -0.87 12.13
CA GLN A 41 11.30 -1.58 11.84
C GLN A 41 11.99 -2.11 13.10
N THR A 42 11.88 -1.41 14.23
CA THR A 42 12.41 -1.85 15.52
C THR A 42 11.54 -2.87 16.25
N GLY A 43 10.44 -3.33 15.62
CA GLY A 43 9.56 -4.37 16.17
C GLY A 43 8.27 -3.85 16.82
N HIS A 44 7.94 -2.56 16.66
CA HIS A 44 6.65 -2.03 17.08
C HIS A 44 5.51 -2.74 16.33
N LYS A 45 4.49 -3.15 17.08
CA LYS A 45 3.26 -3.72 16.50
C LYS A 45 2.24 -2.59 16.34
N PRO A 46 1.97 -2.16 15.10
CA PRO A 46 1.09 -1.01 14.89
C PRO A 46 -0.34 -1.33 15.29
N SER A 47 -0.95 -0.40 16.02
CA SER A 47 -2.37 -0.44 16.36
C SER A 47 -3.24 -0.12 15.15
N THR A 48 -4.49 -0.57 15.17
CA THR A 48 -5.47 -0.25 14.11
C THR A 48 -5.60 1.25 13.86
N LYS A 49 -5.52 2.08 14.92
CA LYS A 49 -5.58 3.55 14.81
C LYS A 49 -4.40 4.12 14.05
N GLU A 50 -3.18 3.61 14.31
CA GLU A 50 -1.98 4.04 13.59
C GLU A 50 -2.04 3.61 12.12
N ILE A 51 -2.47 2.37 11.84
CA ILE A 51 -2.62 1.86 10.49
C ILE A 51 -3.59 2.73 9.69
N VAL A 52 -4.79 3.00 10.22
CA VAL A 52 -5.81 3.83 9.55
C VAL A 52 -5.36 5.28 9.39
N ARG A 53 -4.61 5.82 10.35
CA ARG A 53 -4.11 7.20 10.26
C ARG A 53 -3.11 7.36 9.12
N PHE A 54 -2.15 6.44 9.03
CA PHE A 54 -1.08 6.53 8.06
C PHE A 54 -1.42 5.93 6.69
N SER A 55 -2.42 5.03 6.61
CA SER A 55 -2.91 4.51 5.32
C SER A 55 -3.48 5.61 4.43
N LYS A 56 -4.03 6.68 5.02
CA LYS A 56 -4.54 7.84 4.28
C LYS A 56 -3.46 8.62 3.52
N LEU A 57 -2.18 8.41 3.82
CA LEU A 57 -1.07 9.06 3.13
C LEU A 57 -0.72 8.36 1.80
N PHE A 58 -1.37 7.22 1.53
CA PHE A 58 -1.20 6.42 0.33
C PHE A 58 -2.41 6.65 -0.57
N GLU A 59 -2.29 7.54 -1.56
CA GLU A 59 -3.26 7.59 -2.66
C GLU A 59 -2.98 6.43 -3.62
N ASP A 60 -4.02 5.65 -3.96
CA ASP A 60 -3.89 4.40 -4.72
C ASP A 60 -3.21 4.59 -6.09
N GLU A 61 -3.49 5.69 -6.79
CA GLU A 61 -2.95 5.95 -8.12
C GLU A 61 -1.49 6.43 -8.07
N LEU A 62 -1.22 7.36 -7.16
CA LEU A 62 0.11 7.94 -6.95
C LEU A 62 1.10 6.94 -6.33
N THR A 63 0.62 5.97 -5.56
CA THR A 63 1.48 4.93 -4.98
C THR A 63 1.89 3.87 -5.98
N LEU A 64 1.02 3.49 -6.91
CA LEU A 64 1.31 2.44 -7.91
C LEU A 64 2.30 2.90 -8.98
N GLU A 65 2.33 4.18 -9.36
CA GLU A 65 3.28 4.71 -10.34
C GLU A 65 4.74 4.57 -9.90
N HIS A 66 4.99 4.66 -8.60
CA HIS A 66 6.34 4.65 -8.03
C HIS A 66 6.86 3.25 -7.69
N LEU A 67 6.07 2.20 -7.94
CA LEU A 67 6.49 0.83 -7.71
C LEU A 67 7.27 0.27 -8.92
N ASP A 68 8.36 -0.42 -8.63
CA ASP A 68 9.11 -1.20 -9.59
C ASP A 68 8.37 -2.47 -10.02
N ARG A 69 8.83 -3.13 -11.08
CA ARG A 69 8.12 -4.30 -11.61
C ARG A 69 8.00 -5.46 -10.62
N SER A 70 9.05 -5.76 -9.86
CA SER A 70 9.04 -6.83 -8.85
C SER A 70 7.97 -6.59 -7.78
N GLN A 71 7.83 -5.32 -7.40
CA GLN A 71 6.90 -4.78 -6.41
C GLN A 71 5.44 -4.91 -6.89
N LEU A 72 5.17 -4.49 -8.13
CA LEU A 72 3.88 -4.65 -8.79
C LEU A 72 3.48 -6.13 -8.92
N VAL A 73 4.43 -7.00 -9.31
CA VAL A 73 4.19 -8.45 -9.41
C VAL A 73 3.87 -9.07 -8.05
N ALA A 74 4.55 -8.64 -6.98
CA ALA A 74 4.28 -9.12 -5.63
C ALA A 74 2.88 -8.75 -5.16
N LEU A 75 2.44 -7.51 -5.43
CA LEU A 75 1.07 -7.07 -5.13
C LEU A 75 0.02 -7.84 -5.95
N CYS A 76 0.26 -8.07 -7.24
CA CYS A 76 -0.64 -8.88 -8.06
C CYS A 76 -0.81 -10.28 -7.46
N LYS A 77 0.29 -10.96 -7.10
CA LYS A 77 0.24 -12.29 -6.48
C LYS A 77 -0.49 -12.30 -5.15
N LEU A 78 -0.32 -11.27 -4.33
CA LEU A 78 -1.01 -11.13 -3.05
C LEU A 78 -2.54 -11.04 -3.23
N LEU A 79 -2.97 -10.29 -4.24
CA LEU A 79 -4.38 -10.12 -4.59
C LEU A 79 -4.90 -11.21 -5.53
N GLU A 80 -4.14 -12.30 -5.69
CA GLU A 80 -4.45 -13.46 -6.54
C GLU A 80 -4.71 -13.08 -8.01
N LEU A 81 -4.07 -12.00 -8.48
CA LEU A 81 -4.08 -11.55 -9.86
C LEU A 81 -2.95 -12.18 -10.66
N GLN A 82 -3.23 -12.48 -11.92
CA GLN A 82 -2.20 -12.89 -12.88
C GLN A 82 -1.25 -11.71 -13.16
N SER A 83 0.05 -11.97 -13.09
CA SER A 83 1.09 -10.94 -13.24
C SER A 83 1.85 -11.11 -14.56
N PHE A 84 1.31 -10.55 -15.64
CA PHE A 84 1.91 -10.59 -16.97
C PHE A 84 1.88 -9.22 -17.66
N GLY A 85 2.68 -9.08 -18.73
CA GLY A 85 2.74 -7.84 -19.51
C GLY A 85 3.61 -6.74 -18.90
N THR A 86 3.31 -5.49 -19.31
CA THR A 86 4.07 -4.29 -18.95
C THR A 86 3.69 -3.77 -17.56
N ASN A 87 4.54 -2.92 -16.96
CA ASN A 87 4.26 -2.32 -15.65
C ASN A 87 2.93 -1.55 -15.65
N ASN A 88 2.59 -0.87 -16.75
CA ASN A 88 1.32 -0.14 -16.88
C ASN A 88 0.12 -1.08 -16.84
N LEU A 89 0.23 -2.27 -17.45
CA LEU A 89 -0.83 -3.28 -17.36
C LEU A 89 -0.99 -3.80 -15.91
N LEU A 90 0.12 -4.08 -15.22
CA LEU A 90 0.08 -4.50 -13.82
C LEU A 90 -0.56 -3.43 -12.92
N ARG A 91 -0.19 -2.16 -13.10
CA ARG A 91 -0.79 -1.03 -12.38
C ARG A 91 -2.29 -0.92 -12.66
N PHE A 92 -2.69 -1.02 -13.92
CA PHE A 92 -4.10 -1.01 -14.31
C PHE A 92 -4.88 -2.15 -13.65
N GLN A 93 -4.35 -3.38 -13.66
CA GLN A 93 -4.97 -4.53 -13.00
C GLN A 93 -5.15 -4.31 -11.50
N LEU A 94 -4.13 -3.77 -10.83
CA LEU A 94 -4.18 -3.44 -9.39
C LEU A 94 -5.24 -2.37 -9.12
N LEU A 95 -5.27 -1.28 -9.88
CA LEU A 95 -6.28 -0.23 -9.75
C LEU A 95 -7.70 -0.76 -9.94
N MET A 96 -7.93 -1.57 -10.97
CA MET A 96 -9.25 -2.15 -11.22
C MET A 96 -9.68 -3.10 -10.10
N LYS A 97 -8.75 -3.89 -9.54
CA LYS A 97 -9.03 -4.77 -8.40
C LYS A 97 -9.40 -3.97 -7.15
N LEU A 98 -8.67 -2.89 -6.84
CA LEU A 98 -8.96 -2.01 -5.71
C LEU A 98 -10.34 -1.35 -5.86
N LYS A 99 -10.66 -0.84 -7.05
CA LYS A 99 -11.99 -0.26 -7.35
C LYS A 99 -13.12 -1.26 -7.15
N SER A 100 -12.94 -2.51 -7.61
CA SER A 100 -13.92 -3.59 -7.42
C SER A 100 -14.10 -3.93 -5.94
N ILE A 101 -13.02 -4.05 -5.16
CA ILE A 101 -13.12 -4.32 -3.72
C ILE A 101 -13.89 -3.19 -3.02
N LYS A 102 -13.58 -1.94 -3.35
CA LYS A 102 -14.26 -0.78 -2.77
C LYS A 102 -15.76 -0.77 -3.09
N ALA A 103 -16.13 -1.02 -4.34
CA ALA A 103 -17.53 -1.10 -4.74
C ALA A 103 -18.28 -2.24 -4.02
N ASP A 104 -17.65 -3.41 -3.88
CA ASP A 104 -18.22 -4.53 -3.12
C ASP A 104 -18.42 -4.17 -1.63
N ASP A 105 -17.47 -3.47 -1.01
CA ASP A 105 -17.57 -3.01 0.38
C ASP A 105 -18.70 -1.97 0.55
N GLU A 106 -18.87 -1.06 -0.41
CA GLU A 106 -19.98 -0.08 -0.42
C GLU A 106 -21.34 -0.78 -0.49
N VAL A 107 -21.52 -1.73 -1.42
CA VAL A 107 -22.75 -2.53 -1.52
C VAL A 107 -23.03 -3.32 -0.24
N ARG A 108 -22.00 -3.90 0.39
CA ARG A 108 -22.16 -4.62 1.66
C ARG A 108 -22.57 -3.71 2.82
N ALA A 109 -22.05 -2.49 2.85
CA ALA A 109 -22.43 -1.50 3.86
C ALA A 109 -23.89 -1.05 3.69
N GLU A 110 -24.36 -0.88 2.45
CA GLU A 110 -25.75 -0.53 2.14
C GLU A 110 -26.73 -1.66 2.49
N LEU A 111 -26.34 -2.92 2.29
CA LEU A 111 -27.17 -4.10 2.62
C LEU A 111 -27.30 -4.40 4.12
N GLN A 112 -26.59 -3.67 4.99
CA GLN A 112 -26.67 -3.79 6.46
C GLN A 112 -27.58 -2.75 7.12
N LEU A 113 -28.34 -1.99 6.34
CA LEU A 113 -29.44 -1.10 6.77
C LEU A 113 -30.81 -1.77 6.57
#